data_AF-A0A8J6NS89-F1
#
_entry.id   AF-A0A8J6NS89-F1
#
_cell.length_a   1.000
_cell.length_b   1.000
_cell.length_c   1.000
_cell.angle_alpha   90.00
_cell.angle_beta   90.00
_cell.angle_gamma   90.00
#
_symmetry.space_group_name_H-M   'P 1'
#
loop_
_entity.id
_entity.type
_entity.pdbx_description
1 polymer ?
#
loop_
_entity_poly.entity_id
_entity_poly.type
_entity_poly.pdbx_seq_one_letter_code
_entity_poly.pdbx_strand_id
1 'polypeptide(L)'
;MKESITDLIVKIPMFAGLNPDELAIVEKRIKLFEIEQGKTLFKEGEQGDYVCFVLDGRLDVTIKTVTGDDFVLNTLQMNTSGA
;
A
#
# COMPACT_ATOMS: atom_id res chain seq x y z
N MET A 1 8.91 -18.38 11.61
CA MET A 1 9.62 -17.09 11.75
C MET A 1 8.62 -16.00 11.44
N LYS A 2 8.41 -15.03 12.34
CA LYS A 2 7.63 -13.82 12.02
C LYS A 2 8.54 -12.94 11.16
N GLU A 3 8.09 -12.53 9.98
CA GLU A 3 8.79 -11.48 9.23
C GLU A 3 8.77 -10.19 10.07
N SER A 4 9.91 -9.50 10.14
CA SER A 4 9.98 -8.19 10.77
C SER A 4 9.48 -7.12 9.81
N ILE A 5 9.02 -5.98 10.32
CA ILE A 5 8.60 -4.85 9.47
C ILE A 5 9.76 -4.42 8.56
N THR A 6 10.99 -4.44 9.05
CA THR A 6 12.21 -4.19 8.27
C THR A 6 12.29 -5.09 7.03
N ASP A 7 11.98 -6.39 7.15
CA ASP A 7 12.01 -7.35 6.05
C ASP A 7 10.98 -7.04 4.96
N LEU A 8 9.88 -6.37 5.33
CA LEU A 8 8.85 -5.93 4.39
C LEU A 8 9.24 -4.63 3.69
N ILE A 9 9.82 -3.68 4.44
CA ILE A 9 10.25 -2.37 3.91
C ILE A 9 11.29 -2.55 2.81
N VAL A 10 12.28 -3.43 3.03
CA VAL A 10 13.36 -3.67 2.06
C VAL A 10 12.87 -4.30 0.74
N LYS A 11 11.68 -4.91 0.74
CA LYS A 11 11.06 -5.46 -0.48
C LYS A 11 10.37 -4.40 -1.34
N ILE A 12 10.10 -3.22 -0.81
CA ILE A 12 9.44 -2.14 -1.53
C ILE A 12 10.51 -1.33 -2.29
N PRO A 13 10.48 -1.30 -3.64
CA PRO A 13 11.54 -0.65 -4.44
C PRO A 13 11.78 0.82 -4.08
N MET A 14 10.75 1.53 -3.62
CA MET A 14 10.84 2.92 -3.18
C MET A 14 11.83 3.14 -2.02
N PHE A 15 12.09 2.11 -1.19
CA PHE A 15 12.98 2.17 -0.03
C PHE A 15 14.35 1.51 -0.27
N ALA A 16 14.61 0.99 -1.47
CA ALA A 16 15.84 0.23 -1.78
C ALA A 16 17.15 1.04 -1.63
N GLY A 17 17.07 2.38 -1.67
CA GLY A 17 18.23 3.27 -1.53
C GLY A 17 18.56 3.71 -0.10
N LEU A 18 17.78 3.29 0.89
CA LEU A 18 17.95 3.75 2.27
C LEU A 18 19.02 2.95 3.01
N ASN A 19 19.83 3.65 3.81
CA ASN A 19 20.79 3.02 4.71
C ASN A 19 20.09 2.49 6.00
N PRO A 20 20.79 1.71 6.86
CA PRO A 20 20.18 1.12 8.05
C PRO A 20 19.57 2.12 9.04
N ASP A 21 20.19 3.30 9.22
CA ASP A 21 19.68 4.32 10.14
C ASP A 21 18.41 5.00 9.57
N GLU A 22 18.37 5.22 8.25
CA GLU A 22 17.20 5.74 7.56
C GLU A 22 16.04 4.73 7.56
N LEU A 23 16.33 3.45 7.36
CA LEU A 23 15.34 2.37 7.48
C LEU A 23 14.74 2.31 8.88
N ALA A 24 15.56 2.48 9.92
CA ALA A 24 15.08 2.50 11.31
C ALA A 24 14.13 3.69 11.60
N ILE A 25 14.26 4.81 10.88
CA ILE A 25 13.32 5.94 10.96
C ILE A 25 11.99 5.57 10.30
N VAL A 26 12.05 4.97 9.11
CA VAL A 26 10.86 4.55 8.35
C VAL A 26 10.09 3.46 9.09
N GLU A 27 10.78 2.46 9.62
CA GLU A 27 10.20 1.35 10.39
C GLU A 27 9.34 1.85 11.56
N LYS A 28 9.79 2.89 12.27
CA LYS A 28 9.04 3.48 13.40
C LYS A 28 7.78 4.22 13.00
N ARG A 29 7.63 4.59 11.73
CA ARG A 29 6.48 5.35 11.21
C ARG A 29 5.50 4.48 10.44
N ILE A 30 5.92 3.28 10.02
CA ILE A 30 5.08 2.33 9.32
C ILE A 30 4.15 1.61 10.29
N LYS A 31 2.92 1.39 9.83
CA LYS A 31 1.92 0.57 10.52
C LYS A 31 1.43 -0.50 9.56
N LEU A 32 1.40 -1.73 10.05
CA LEU A 32 0.69 -2.82 9.39
C LEU A 32 -0.81 -2.67 9.68
N PHE A 33 -1.61 -2.77 8.63
CA PHE A 33 -3.05 -2.83 8.75
C PHE A 33 -3.56 -3.90 7.79
N GLU A 34 -4.66 -4.54 8.16
CA GLU A 34 -5.38 -5.48 7.33
C GLU A 34 -6.75 -4.88 7.00
N ILE A 35 -7.26 -5.19 5.82
CA ILE A 35 -8.57 -4.76 5.35
C ILE A 35 -9.33 -5.97 4.82
N GLU A 36 -10.60 -6.09 5.22
CA GLU A 36 -11.46 -7.16 4.74
C GLU A 36 -11.89 -6.93 3.30
N GLN A 37 -12.17 -8.02 2.58
CA GLN A 37 -12.69 -7.95 1.23
C GLN A 37 -13.99 -7.12 1.16
N GLY A 38 -14.08 -6.24 0.17
CA GLY A 38 -15.24 -5.37 -0.05
C GLY A 38 -15.29 -4.13 0.85
N LYS A 39 -14.31 -3.94 1.74
CA LYS A 39 -14.16 -2.67 2.49
C LYS A 39 -13.38 -1.66 1.66
N THR A 40 -13.78 -0.40 1.75
CA THR A 40 -13.07 0.73 1.14
C THR A 40 -11.94 1.19 2.05
N LEU A 41 -10.73 1.32 1.50
CA LEU A 41 -9.57 1.81 2.25
C LEU A 41 -9.62 3.32 2.47
N PHE A 42 -9.83 4.09 1.39
CA PHE A 42 -10.10 5.52 1.41
C PHE A 42 -10.98 5.91 0.22
N LYS A 43 -11.64 7.05 0.30
CA LYS A 43 -12.53 7.57 -0.75
C LYS A 43 -11.91 8.79 -1.43
N GLU A 44 -12.29 9.00 -2.69
CA GLU A 44 -11.96 10.22 -3.41
C GLU A 44 -12.43 11.46 -2.62
N GLY A 45 -11.53 12.44 -2.49
CA GLY A 45 -11.79 13.68 -1.74
C GLY A 45 -11.52 13.58 -0.24
N GLU A 46 -11.20 12.41 0.31
CA GLU A 46 -10.71 12.31 1.68
C GLU A 46 -9.31 12.93 1.81
N GLN A 47 -9.04 13.58 2.95
CA GLN A 47 -7.75 14.17 3.22
C GLN A 47 -6.69 13.06 3.33
N GLY A 48 -5.75 13.04 2.39
CA GLY A 48 -4.63 12.10 2.40
C GLY A 48 -3.44 12.64 3.21
N ASP A 49 -3.06 11.94 4.27
CA ASP A 49 -1.84 12.18 5.05
C ASP A 49 -0.92 10.94 5.16
N TYR A 50 -1.27 9.85 4.46
CA TYR A 50 -0.48 8.60 4.42
C TYR A 50 -0.40 7.99 3.02
N VAL A 51 0.58 7.12 2.84
CA VAL A 51 0.76 6.26 1.65
C VAL A 51 0.68 4.80 2.09
N CYS A 52 -0.02 3.98 1.32
CA CYS A 52 -0.15 2.55 1.57
C CYS A 52 0.60 1.74 0.51
N PHE A 53 1.16 0.61 0.95
CA PHE A 53 1.76 -0.40 0.08
C PHE A 53 1.00 -1.70 0.27
N VAL A 54 0.58 -2.32 -0.83
CA VAL A 54 -0.04 -3.65 -0.79
C VAL A 54 1.07 -4.66 -0.54
N LEU A 55 1.01 -5.36 0.60
CA LEU A 55 1.95 -6.43 0.96
C LEU A 55 1.44 -7.79 0.51
N ASP A 56 0.14 -8.03 0.66
CA ASP A 56 -0.55 -9.23 0.20
C ASP A 56 -1.97 -8.87 -0.24
N GLY A 57 -2.49 -9.59 -1.22
CA GLY A 57 -3.79 -9.34 -1.83
C GLY A 57 -3.78 -8.29 -2.95
N ARG A 58 -4.96 -7.70 -3.20
CA ARG A 58 -5.23 -6.74 -4.28
C ARG A 58 -6.19 -5.66 -3.82
N LEU A 59 -6.01 -4.45 -4.33
CA LEU A 59 -6.90 -3.31 -4.13
C LEU A 59 -7.35 -2.74 -5.47
N ASP A 60 -8.65 -2.62 -5.67
CA ASP A 60 -9.19 -1.94 -6.84
C ASP A 60 -9.30 -0.44 -6.60
N VAL A 61 -8.84 0.34 -7.57
CA VAL A 61 -9.04 1.78 -7.64
C VAL A 61 -10.27 2.02 -8.50
N THR A 62 -11.35 2.48 -7.88
CA THR A 62 -12.66 2.65 -8.54
C THR A 62 -13.09 4.10 -8.56
N ILE A 63 -13.78 4.51 -9.62
CA ILE A 63 -14.51 5.78 -9.70
C ILE A 63 -16.00 5.53 -9.87
N LYS A 64 -16.82 6.48 -9.41
CA LYS A 64 -18.25 6.46 -9.72
C LYS A 64 -18.50 7.03 -11.11
N THR A 65 -19.18 6.26 -11.93
CA THR A 65 -19.64 6.68 -13.25
C THR A 65 -20.85 7.61 -13.15
N VAL A 66 -21.21 8.25 -14.26
CA VAL A 66 -22.41 9.09 -14.35
C VAL A 66 -23.71 8.33 -14.08
N THR A 67 -23.73 7.01 -14.25
CA THR A 67 -24.89 6.15 -13.94
C THR A 67 -24.93 5.71 -12.48
N GLY A 68 -23.88 5.99 -11.71
CA GLY A 68 -23.76 5.62 -10.29
C GLY A 68 -23.03 4.31 -10.04
N ASP A 69 -22.71 3.55 -11.09
CA ASP A 69 -21.95 2.30 -11.01
C ASP A 69 -20.47 2.55 -10.73
N ASP A 70 -19.82 1.63 -10.04
CA ASP A 70 -18.37 1.66 -9.80
C ASP A 70 -17.63 1.11 -11.03
N PHE A 71 -16.70 1.90 -11.56
CA PHE A 71 -15.81 1.51 -12.65
C PHE A 71 -14.38 1.34 -12.11
N VAL A 72 -13.79 0.16 -12.31
CA VAL A 72 -12.40 -0.13 -11.92
C VAL A 72 -11.45 0.53 -12.91
N LEU A 73 -10.69 1.52 -12.44
CA LEU A 73 -9.63 2.17 -13.22
C LEU A 73 -8.36 1.33 -13.25
N ASN A 74 -8.00 0.72 -12.11
CA ASN A 74 -6.80 -0.07 -11.96
C ASN A 74 -6.92 -1.03 -10.78
N THR A 75 -6.08 -2.07 -10.76
CA THR A 75 -5.93 -2.98 -9.62
C THR A 75 -4.48 -2.92 -9.14
N LEU A 76 -4.29 -2.47 -7.90
CA LEU A 76 -3.00 -2.42 -7.23
C LEU A 76 -2.73 -3.77 -6.54
N GLN A 77 -1.50 -4.23 -6.67
CA GLN A 77 -1.00 -5.43 -6.01
C GLN A 77 0.48 -5.20 -5.65
N MET A 78 1.03 -6.04 -4.76
CA MET A 78 2.46 -5.97 -4.46
C MET A 78 3.26 -6.17 -5.75
N ASN A 79 4.04 -5.16 -6.16
CA ASN A 79 4.95 -5.26 -7.29
C ASN A 79 6.33 -5.70 -6.79
N THR A 80 6.60 -7.00 -6.83
CA THR A 80 7.93 -7.55 -6.57
C THR A 80 8.87 -7.44 -7.78
N SER A 81 8.49 -6.67 -8.80
CA SER A 81 9.26 -6.53 -10.04
C SER A 81 10.49 -5.65 -9.82
N GLY A 82 11.55 -6.26 -9.32
CA GLY A 82 12.91 -5.82 -9.62
C GLY A 82 13.22 -6.16 -11.08
N ALA A 83 13.19 -5.16 -11.94
CA ALA A 83 13.85 -5.14 -13.24
C ALA A 83 14.36 -3.72 -13.49
#